data_AF-A0A292ZCX3-F1
#
_entry.id   AF-A0A292ZCX3-F1
#
_cell.length_a   1.000
_cell.length_b   1.000
_cell.length_c   1.000
_cell.angle_alpha   90.00
_cell.angle_beta   90.00
_cell.angle_gamma   90.00
#
_symmetry.space_group_name_H-M   'P 1'
#
loop_
_entity.id
_entity.type
_entity.pdbx_description
1 polymer ?
#
loop_
_entity_poly.entity_id
_entity_poly.type
_entity_poly.pdbx_seq_one_letter_code
_entity_poly.pdbx_strand_id
1 'polypeptide(L)' 'MELWSALANVEWQHADGGAVSYSFRSAGDLIAWLREEGSYLDWYCCAEPGVVSTNIQRALAAHGWTPKVQ' A
#
# COMPACT_ATOMS: atom_id res chain seq x y z
N MET A 1 5.20 -8.02 -2.62
CA MET A 1 3.86 -8.60 -2.80
C MET A 1 2.91 -8.14 -1.71
N GLU A 2 3.19 -8.42 -0.43
CA GLU A 2 2.34 -7.93 0.69
C GLU A 2 2.11 -6.42 0.69
N LEU A 3 3.15 -5.62 0.37
CA LEU A 3 3.03 -4.17 0.28
C LEU A 3 2.06 -3.72 -0.82
N TRP A 4 2.06 -4.39 -1.98
CA TRP A 4 1.14 -4.04 -3.07
C TRP A 4 -0.31 -4.31 -2.65
N SER A 5 -0.55 -5.48 -2.07
CA SER A 5 -1.85 -5.90 -1.56
C SER A 5 -2.42 -4.91 -0.53
N ALA A 6 -1.58 -4.50 0.43
CA ALA A 6 -1.96 -3.58 1.49
C ALA A 6 -2.22 -2.13 1.02
N LEU A 7 -1.78 -1.76 -0.18
CA LEU A 7 -1.95 -0.41 -0.73
C LEU A 7 -3.04 -0.35 -1.81
N ALA A 8 -3.19 -1.42 -2.60
CA ALA A 8 -4.11 -1.47 -3.72
C ALA A 8 -5.56 -1.35 -3.25
N ASN A 9 -6.17 -0.20 -3.58
CA ASN A 9 -7.53 0.19 -3.19
C ASN A 9 -7.78 0.22 -1.68
N VAL A 10 -6.74 0.43 -0.88
CA VAL A 10 -6.88 0.65 0.57
C VAL A 10 -6.70 2.13 0.88
N GLU A 11 -7.66 2.73 1.59
CA GLU A 11 -7.49 4.07 2.16
C GLU A 11 -6.69 3.96 3.47
N TRP A 12 -5.59 4.70 3.56
CA TRP A 12 -4.80 4.84 4.76
C TRP A 12 -4.96 6.24 5.32
N GLN A 13 -5.18 6.34 6.63
CA GLN A 13 -5.37 7.59 7.34
C GLN A 13 -4.20 7.84 8.29
N HIS A 14 -3.63 9.04 8.22
CA HIS A 14 -2.59 9.50 9.12
C HIS A 14 -3.20 10.15 10.37
N ALA A 15 -2.51 10.04 11.50
CA ALA A 15 -2.91 10.66 12.77
C ALA A 15 -3.11 12.19 12.67
N ASP A 16 -2.38 12.86 11.77
CA ASP A 16 -2.49 14.31 11.54
C ASP A 16 -3.70 14.69 10.66
N GLY A 17 -4.57 13.74 10.33
CA GLY A 17 -5.77 13.97 9.51
C GLY A 17 -5.57 13.85 8.00
N GLY A 18 -4.35 13.54 7.54
CA GLY A 18 -4.08 13.21 6.15
C GLY A 18 -4.67 11.85 5.75
N ALA A 19 -5.00 11.68 4.47
CA ALA A 19 -5.42 10.39 3.92
C ALA A 19 -4.76 10.16 2.56
N VAL A 20 -4.42 8.90 2.29
CA VAL A 20 -3.89 8.46 0.99
C VAL A 20 -4.62 7.20 0.55
N SER A 21 -4.84 7.07 -0.75
CA SER A 21 -5.32 5.84 -1.36
C SER A 21 -4.64 5.67 -2.71
N TYR A 22 -4.37 4.42 -3.08
CA TYR A 22 -3.70 4.09 -4.33
C TYR A 22 -4.58 3.14 -5.13
N SER A 23 -4.82 3.47 -6.40
CA SER A 23 -5.28 2.50 -7.39
C SER A 23 -4.29 1.34 -7.52
N PHE A 24 -4.75 0.22 -8.09
CA PHE A 24 -3.90 -0.92 -8.46
C PHE A 24 -2.60 -0.52 -9.19
N ARG A 25 -2.72 0.41 -10.14
CA ARG A 25 -1.59 0.91 -10.94
C ARG A 25 -0.66 1.78 -10.09
N SER A 26 -1.20 2.79 -9.41
CA SER A 26 -0.38 3.69 -8.59
C SER A 26 0.28 2.98 -7.40
N ALA A 27 -0.32 1.91 -6.87
CA ALA A 27 0.32 1.06 -5.86
C ALA A 27 1.55 0.33 -6.43
N GLY A 28 1.46 -0.13 -7.69
CA GLY A 28 2.61 -0.69 -8.42
C GLY A 28 3.68 0.36 -8.72
N ASP A 29 3.28 1.56 -9.17
CA ASP A 29 4.20 2.67 -9.44
C ASP A 29 4.97 3.08 -8.17
N LEU A 30 4.29 3.17 -7.02
CA LEU A 30 4.92 3.48 -5.74
C LEU A 30 5.98 2.44 -5.34
N ILE A 31 5.70 1.15 -5.56
CA ILE A 31 6.65 0.08 -5.23
C ILE A 31 7.86 0.11 -6.17
N ALA A 32 7.65 0.31 -7.47
CA ALA A 32 8.75 0.47 -8.42
C ALA A 32 9.65 1.64 -8.04
N TRP A 33 9.04 2.76 -7.64
CA TRP A 33 9.77 3.94 -7.16
C TRP A 33 10.55 3.66 -5.87
N LEU A 34 9.93 3.04 -4.86
CA LEU A 34 10.59 2.71 -3.58
C LEU A 34 11.74 1.71 -3.75
N ARG A 35 11.67 0.83 -4.74
CA ARG A 35 12.71 -0.18 -5.02
C ARG A 35 13.75 0.28 -6.02
N GLU A 36 13.53 1.42 -6.68
CA GLU A 36 14.32 1.89 -7.82
C GLU A 36 14.48 0.79 -8.90
N GLU A 37 13.46 -0.06 -9.06
CA GLU A 37 13.51 -1.29 -9.85
C GLU A 37 12.23 -1.50 -10.65
N GLY A 38 12.41 -1.78 -11.95
CA GLY A 38 11.33 -2.14 -12.86
C GLY A 38 10.33 -1.01 -13.08
N SER A 39 9.10 -1.40 -13.34
CA SER A 39 7.95 -0.54 -13.58
C SER A 39 6.76 -1.02 -12.76
N TYR A 40 5.64 -0.28 -12.77
CA TYR A 40 4.45 -0.75 -12.08
C TYR A 40 3.98 -2.12 -12.55
N LEU A 41 4.22 -2.50 -13.81
CA LEU A 41 3.78 -3.78 -14.38
C LEU A 41 4.40 -4.98 -13.66
N ASP A 42 5.61 -4.83 -13.12
CA ASP A 42 6.32 -5.89 -12.38
C ASP A 42 5.69 -6.16 -11.00
N TRP A 43 4.95 -5.17 -10.49
CA TRP A 43 4.30 -5.22 -9.17
C TRP A 43 2.76 -5.29 -9.27
N TYR A 44 2.21 -5.04 -10.46
CA TYR A 44 0.78 -4.95 -10.72
C TYR A 44 0.10 -6.31 -10.55
N CYS A 45 -0.95 -6.36 -9.73
CA CYS A 45 -1.73 -7.57 -9.45
C CYS A 45 -0.89 -8.77 -8.97
N CYS A 46 0.23 -8.51 -8.28
CA CYS A 46 1.12 -9.57 -7.78
C CYS A 46 0.59 -10.34 -6.55
N ALA A 47 -0.56 -9.94 -6.00
CA ALA A 47 -1.22 -10.56 -4.84
C ALA A 47 -2.74 -10.25 -4.85
N GLU A 48 -3.49 -10.79 -3.89
CA GLU A 48 -4.89 -10.41 -3.67
C GLU A 48 -4.97 -8.95 -3.18
N PRO A 49 -5.74 -8.05 -3.80
CA PRO A 49 -5.81 -6.64 -3.39
C PRO A 49 -6.58 -6.47 -2.07
N GLY A 50 -6.23 -5.45 -1.28
CA GLY A 50 -6.95 -5.11 -0.05
C GLY A 50 -6.57 -5.94 1.17
N VAL A 51 -5.64 -6.90 1.06
CA VAL A 51 -5.19 -7.71 2.20
C VAL A 51 -4.05 -6.98 2.92
N VAL A 52 -4.37 -6.39 4.06
CA VAL A 52 -3.37 -5.74 4.92
C VAL A 52 -2.80 -6.76 5.90
N SER A 53 -1.56 -7.21 5.66
CA SER A 53 -0.91 -8.14 6.59
C SER A 53 -0.53 -7.45 7.91
N THR A 54 -0.51 -8.22 8.99
CA THR A 54 -0.15 -7.74 10.34
C THR A 54 1.22 -7.06 10.38
N ASN A 55 2.15 -7.45 9.51
CA ASN A 55 3.47 -6.82 9.43
C ASN A 55 3.39 -5.41 8.82
N ILE A 56 2.69 -5.27 7.70
CA ILE A 56 2.51 -3.97 7.04
C ILE A 56 1.69 -3.03 7.92
N GLN A 57 0.61 -3.53 8.54
CA GLN A 57 -0.21 -2.75 9.46
C GLN A 57 0.63 -2.19 10.62
N ARG A 58 1.44 -3.04 11.28
CA ARG A 58 2.29 -2.60 12.40
C ARG A 58 3.36 -1.61 11.96
N ALA A 59 4.00 -1.84 10.82
CA ALA A 59 5.02 -0.95 10.29
C ALA A 59 4.45 0.45 9.99
N LEU A 60 3.31 0.52 9.31
CA LEU A 60 2.65 1.78 8.98
C LEU A 60 2.06 2.46 10.22
N ALA A 61 1.50 1.70 11.16
CA ALA A 61 0.99 2.23 12.43
C ALA A 61 2.09 2.87 13.30
N ALA A 62 3.32 2.34 13.26
CA ALA A 62 4.46 2.96 13.92
C ALA A 62 4.78 4.38 13.39
N HIS A 63 4.29 4.71 12.19
CA HIS A 63 4.39 6.02 11.55
C HIS A 63 3.03 6.75 11.53
N GLY A 64 2.08 6.37 12.37
CA GLY A 64 0.80 7.08 12.51
C GLY A 64 -0.25 6.76 11.46
N TRP A 65 -0.05 5.72 10.62
CA TRP A 65 -0.99 5.34 9.58
C TRP A 65 -1.91 4.19 10.01
N THR A 66 -3.19 4.30 9.70
CA THR A 66 -4.20 3.27 9.96
C THR A 66 -5.00 2.95 8.70
N PRO A 67 -5.22 1.67 8.36
CA PRO A 67 -5.99 1.30 7.18
C PRO A 67 -7.48 1.37 7.48
N LYS A 68 -8.27 1.90 6.54
CA LYS A 68 -9.71 1.70 6.47
C LYS A 68 -9.98 0.50 5.59
N VAL A 69 -9.99 -0.66 6.22
CA VAL A 69 -10.50 -1.89 5.62
C VAL A 69 -12.01 -1.91 5.85
N GLN A 70 -12.80 -2.03 4.78
CA GLN A 70 -14.25 -2.23 4.84
C GLN A 70 -14.59 -3.64 5.31
#